data_AF-A0A1I6ZXW1-F1
#
_entry.id   AF-A0A1I6ZXW1-F1
#
_cell.length_a   1.000
_cell.length_b   1.000
_cell.length_c   1.000
_cell.angle_alpha   90.00
_cell.angle_beta   90.00
_cell.angle_gamma   90.00
#
_symmetry.space_group_name_H-M   'P 1'
#
loop_
_entity.id
_entity.type
_entity.pdbx_description
1 polymer ?
#
loop_
_entity_poly.entity_id
_entity_poly.type
_entity_poly.pdbx_seq_one_letter_code
_entity_poly.pdbx_strand_id
1 'polypeptide(L)'
;MSDTGELAALVGVAPDVLVRALGDAWTEVAGPVHERWFVSGRPAQVAVGWDGFGFTLARPEPRWSGPAELVWEFVADRRFSSDDVLYERAGLAEAAEEVARKRRRSFRWCPVCRQVNAREHVHDNTGLCMPCVERYLGIQH
;
A
#
# COMPACT_ATOMS: atom_id res chain seq x y z
N MET A 1 10.68 6.55 7.12
CA MET A 1 10.62 5.91 8.46
C MET A 1 9.29 5.18 8.53
N SER A 2 9.09 4.23 9.46
CA SER A 2 7.79 3.55 9.57
C SER A 2 6.91 4.26 10.59
N ASP A 3 5.64 4.43 10.23
CA ASP A 3 4.61 5.10 11.01
C ASP A 3 3.67 4.08 11.69
N THR A 4 4.15 2.84 11.87
CA THR A 4 3.40 1.74 12.50
C THR A 4 2.87 2.11 13.89
N GLY A 5 3.65 2.86 14.68
CA GLY A 5 3.23 3.32 16.00
C GLY A 5 2.08 4.33 15.95
N GLU A 6 2.06 5.20 14.93
CA GLU A 6 0.97 6.16 14.74
C GLU A 6 -0.33 5.47 14.32
N LEU A 7 -0.24 4.52 13.39
CA LEU A 7 -1.38 3.70 12.99
C LEU A 7 -1.94 2.92 14.19
N ALA A 8 -1.07 2.33 15.02
CA ALA A 8 -1.50 1.60 16.21
C ALA A 8 -2.24 2.52 17.20
N ALA A 9 -1.74 3.74 17.39
CA ALA A 9 -2.38 4.75 18.25
C ALA A 9 -3.76 5.17 17.72
N LEU A 10 -3.92 5.35 16.40
CA LEU A 10 -5.22 5.67 15.79
C LEU A 10 -6.23 4.54 15.99
N VAL A 11 -5.79 3.29 15.78
CA VAL A 11 -6.64 2.11 15.96
C VAL A 11 -6.93 1.85 17.43
N GLY A 12 -6.15 2.42 18.36
CA GLY A 12 -6.35 2.27 19.81
C GLY A 12 -5.76 0.97 20.37
N VAL A 13 -4.71 0.43 19.74
CA VAL A 13 -4.03 -0.80 20.17
C VAL A 13 -2.53 -0.58 20.38
N ALA A 14 -1.88 -1.50 21.12
CA ALA A 14 -0.44 -1.48 21.23
C ALA A 14 0.23 -1.82 19.87
N PRO A 15 1.41 -1.24 19.55
CA PRO A 15 2.07 -1.49 18.26
C PRO A 15 2.37 -2.97 17.98
N ASP A 16 2.73 -3.75 18.99
CA ASP A 16 2.98 -5.19 18.84
C ASP A 16 1.70 -5.97 18.49
N VAL A 17 0.55 -5.52 18.99
CA VAL A 17 -0.75 -6.10 18.63
C VAL A 17 -1.08 -5.81 17.17
N LEU A 18 -0.86 -4.56 16.73
CA LEU A 18 -1.05 -4.19 15.33
C LEU A 18 -0.14 -5.02 14.41
N VAL A 19 1.16 -5.14 14.74
CA VAL A 19 2.13 -5.89 13.94
C VAL A 19 1.74 -7.36 13.82
N ARG A 20 1.22 -7.97 14.90
CA ARG A 20 0.74 -9.36 14.85
C ARG A 20 -0.52 -9.53 13.98
N ALA A 21 -1.34 -8.49 13.87
CA ALA A 21 -2.60 -8.55 13.14
C ALA A 21 -2.46 -8.17 11.65
N LEU A 22 -1.63 -7.17 11.35
CA LEU A 22 -1.53 -6.54 10.03
C LEU A 22 -0.10 -6.45 9.47
N GLY A 23 0.90 -6.87 10.23
CA GLY A 23 2.30 -6.69 9.87
C GLY A 23 2.82 -5.28 10.16
N ASP A 24 4.06 -5.03 9.76
CA ASP A 24 4.81 -3.82 10.06
C ASP A 24 5.03 -2.94 8.82
N ALA A 25 6.01 -2.03 8.91
CA ALA A 25 6.48 -1.19 7.80
C ALA A 25 5.42 -0.29 7.16
N TRP A 26 4.42 0.11 7.94
CA TRP A 26 3.43 1.10 7.53
C TRP A 26 4.09 2.46 7.33
N THR A 27 3.67 3.19 6.30
CA THR A 27 4.08 4.57 6.00
C THR A 27 2.83 5.38 5.69
N GLU A 28 2.66 6.53 6.33
CA GLU A 28 1.57 7.46 6.02
C GLU A 28 1.77 8.08 4.63
N VAL A 29 0.67 8.20 3.90
CA VAL A 29 0.63 8.79 2.55
C VAL A 29 -0.55 9.75 2.47
N ALA A 30 -0.44 10.71 1.55
CA ALA A 30 -1.56 11.60 1.26
C ALA A 30 -2.76 10.80 0.73
N GLY A 31 -3.95 11.16 1.21
CA GLY A 31 -5.23 10.61 0.80
C GLY A 31 -6.34 11.65 0.88
N PRO A 32 -7.62 11.25 0.81
CA PRO A 32 -8.78 12.12 1.00
C PRO A 32 -8.71 12.99 2.27
N VAL A 33 -9.24 14.21 2.19
CA VAL A 33 -9.08 15.31 3.20
C VAL A 33 -9.55 14.95 4.62
N HIS A 34 -10.36 13.91 4.79
CA HIS A 34 -10.94 13.52 6.10
C HIS A 34 -10.47 12.16 6.60
N GLU A 35 -9.48 11.57 5.93
CA GLU A 35 -9.00 10.24 6.24
C GLU A 35 -7.48 10.24 6.32
N ARG A 36 -6.92 9.47 7.25
CA ARG A 36 -5.47 9.21 7.30
C ARG A 36 -5.19 7.88 6.65
N TRP A 37 -4.26 7.84 5.71
CA TRP A 37 -3.98 6.65 4.92
C TRP A 37 -2.56 6.17 5.13
N PHE A 38 -2.42 4.87 5.34
CA PHE A 38 -1.15 4.19 5.56
C PHE A 38 -1.01 3.06 4.56
N VAL A 39 0.19 2.87 4.00
CA VAL A 39 0.48 1.75 3.10
C VAL A 39 1.58 0.87 3.65
N SER A 40 1.53 -0.42 3.34
CA SER A 40 2.61 -1.37 3.64
C SER A 40 2.91 -2.28 2.44
N GLY A 41 4.13 -2.82 2.43
CA GLY A 41 4.70 -3.64 1.36
C GLY A 41 5.69 -2.88 0.46
N ARG A 42 6.64 -3.63 -0.13
CA ARG A 42 7.56 -3.11 -1.16
C ARG A 42 7.53 -4.02 -2.40
N PRO A 43 6.89 -3.60 -3.51
CA PRO A 43 6.08 -2.38 -3.66
C PRO A 43 4.83 -2.36 -2.76
N ALA A 44 4.18 -1.20 -2.60
CA ALA A 44 3.00 -1.04 -1.74
C ALA A 44 1.86 -2.00 -2.16
N GLN A 45 1.34 -2.75 -1.19
CA GLN A 45 0.43 -3.88 -1.42
C GLN A 45 -0.93 -3.73 -0.76
N VAL A 46 -0.95 -3.13 0.43
CA VAL A 46 -2.15 -2.94 1.26
C VAL A 46 -2.15 -1.52 1.77
N ALA A 47 -3.34 -0.94 1.87
CA ALA A 47 -3.58 0.33 2.51
C ALA A 47 -4.58 0.18 3.67
N VAL A 48 -4.39 0.99 4.70
CA VAL A 48 -5.31 1.18 5.82
C VAL A 48 -5.71 2.64 5.85
N GLY A 49 -7.00 2.91 5.72
CA GLY A 49 -7.58 4.26 5.86
C GLY A 49 -8.30 4.38 7.19
N TRP A 50 -8.01 5.43 7.97
CA TRP A 50 -8.67 5.74 9.24
C TRP A 50 -9.55 6.98 9.09
N ASP A 51 -10.84 6.86 9.43
CA ASP A 51 -11.82 7.95 9.28
C ASP A 51 -12.28 8.57 10.61
N GLY A 52 -11.65 8.19 11.72
CA GLY A 52 -12.02 8.63 13.07
C GLY A 52 -12.90 7.64 13.83
N PHE A 53 -13.61 6.74 13.15
CA PHE A 53 -14.54 5.79 13.76
C PHE A 53 -14.13 4.33 13.56
N GLY A 54 -13.41 4.04 12.49
CA GLY A 54 -12.84 2.73 12.22
C GLY A 54 -11.80 2.82 11.14
N PHE A 55 -11.37 1.65 10.67
CA PHE A 55 -10.41 1.57 9.58
C PHE A 55 -10.90 0.73 8.42
N THR A 56 -10.44 1.08 7.23
CA THR A 56 -10.76 0.41 5.98
C THR A 56 -9.50 -0.20 5.41
N LEU A 57 -9.53 -1.50 5.13
CA LEU A 57 -8.54 -2.13 4.27
C LEU A 57 -8.89 -1.84 2.82
N ALA A 58 -7.90 -1.32 2.10
CA ALA A 58 -8.04 -0.96 0.70
C ALA A 58 -6.82 -1.41 -0.10
N ARG A 59 -7.04 -1.60 -1.40
CA ARG A 59 -5.96 -1.77 -2.35
C ARG A 59 -5.40 -0.40 -2.73
N PRO A 60 -4.07 -0.17 -2.56
CA PRO A 60 -3.44 1.06 -3.02
C PRO A 60 -3.26 1.01 -4.54
N GLU A 61 -4.02 1.81 -5.26
CA GLU A 61 -3.93 1.99 -6.71
C GLU A 61 -3.45 3.40 -7.02
N PRO A 62 -2.18 3.55 -7.40
CA PRO A 62 -1.69 4.86 -7.74
C PRO A 62 -2.16 5.26 -9.14
N ARG A 63 -2.54 6.52 -9.25
CA ARG A 63 -2.99 7.17 -10.46
C ARG A 63 -2.15 8.42 -10.70
N TRP A 64 -1.66 8.59 -11.92
CA TRP A 64 -0.99 9.82 -12.30
C TRP A 64 -2.00 10.97 -12.37
N SER A 65 -1.78 12.01 -11.55
CA SER A 65 -2.47 13.29 -11.58
C SER A 65 -1.60 14.32 -12.30
N GLY A 66 -1.31 14.06 -13.58
CA GLY A 66 -0.41 14.87 -14.40
C GLY A 66 0.98 14.25 -14.57
N PRO A 67 1.94 15.00 -15.15
CA PRO A 67 3.20 14.44 -15.65
C PRO A 67 4.15 13.89 -14.57
N ALA A 68 4.09 14.43 -13.35
CA ALA A 68 5.07 14.13 -12.29
C ALA A 68 4.43 13.79 -10.93
N GLU A 69 3.10 13.77 -10.85
CA GLU A 69 2.40 13.57 -9.59
C GLU A 69 1.68 12.22 -9.59
N LEU A 70 2.13 11.33 -8.71
CA LEU A 70 1.47 10.07 -8.44
C LEU A 70 0.58 10.24 -7.20
N VAL A 71 -0.74 10.16 -7.40
CA VAL A 71 -1.72 10.24 -6.32
C VAL A 71 -2.24 8.84 -6.03
N TRP A 72 -2.51 8.54 -4.76
CA TRP A 72 -3.11 7.27 -4.38
C TRP A 72 -4.63 7.30 -4.50
N GLU A 73 -5.18 6.33 -5.21
CA GLU A 73 -6.57 5.92 -5.12
C GLU A 73 -6.65 4.68 -4.22
N PHE A 74 -7.56 4.70 -3.26
CA PHE A 74 -7.72 3.60 -2.30
C PHE A 74 -9.03 2.88 -2.58
N VAL A 75 -8.93 1.74 -3.28
CA VAL A 75 -10.10 0.92 -3.59
C VAL A 75 -10.46 0.11 -2.35
N ALA A 76 -11.46 0.58 -1.61
CA ALA A 76 -11.94 -0.07 -0.39
C ALA A 76 -12.36 -1.52 -0.66
N ASP A 77 -11.86 -2.45 0.14
CA ASP A 77 -12.23 -3.87 0.08
C ASP A 77 -13.14 -4.20 1.27
N ARG A 78 -12.70 -3.87 2.49
CA ARG A 78 -13.46 -4.18 3.72
C ARG A 78 -13.20 -3.17 4.84
N ARG A 79 -14.24 -2.88 5.63
CA ARG A 79 -14.20 -2.00 6.80
C ARG A 79 -14.19 -2.81 8.09
N PHE A 80 -13.48 -2.30 9.08
CA PHE A 80 -13.30 -2.87 10.41
C PHE A 80 -13.42 -1.78 11.48
N SER A 81 -13.84 -2.19 12.67
CA SER A 81 -13.76 -1.42 13.89
C SER A 81 -12.42 -1.65 14.60
N SER A 82 -12.08 -0.79 15.56
CA SER A 82 -10.90 -1.00 16.41
C SER A 82 -10.95 -2.31 17.19
N ASP A 83 -12.13 -2.73 17.63
CA ASP A 83 -12.33 -3.97 18.38
C ASP A 83 -11.97 -5.20 17.54
N ASP A 84 -12.17 -5.15 16.22
CA ASP A 84 -11.85 -6.28 15.33
C ASP A 84 -10.34 -6.60 15.32
N VAL A 85 -9.47 -5.63 15.59
CA VAL A 85 -8.02 -5.88 15.73
C VAL A 85 -7.70 -6.73 16.97
N LEU A 86 -8.54 -6.66 18.00
CA LEU A 86 -8.39 -7.44 19.21
C LEU A 86 -9.02 -8.83 19.06
N TYR A 87 -10.24 -8.89 18.54
CA TYR A 87 -11.06 -10.11 18.57
C TYR A 87 -11.02 -10.93 17.28
N GLU A 88 -10.79 -10.31 16.12
CA GLU A 88 -10.84 -10.96 14.80
C GLU A 88 -9.49 -10.93 14.03
N ARG A 89 -8.37 -11.01 14.76
CA ARG A 89 -7.01 -10.93 14.18
C ARG A 89 -6.80 -11.82 12.95
N ALA A 90 -7.28 -13.06 12.99
CA ALA A 90 -7.12 -13.99 11.89
C ALA A 90 -7.90 -13.55 10.63
N GLY A 91 -9.15 -13.11 10.81
CA GLY A 91 -9.97 -12.59 9.71
C GLY A 91 -9.42 -11.28 9.13
N LEU A 92 -8.84 -10.45 9.99
CA LEU A 92 -8.16 -9.22 9.57
C LEU A 92 -6.90 -9.52 8.74
N ALA A 93 -6.06 -10.44 9.21
CA ALA A 93 -4.86 -10.86 8.49
C ALA A 93 -5.20 -11.51 7.13
N GLU A 94 -6.25 -12.34 7.08
CA GLU A 94 -6.74 -12.94 5.84
C GLU A 94 -7.24 -11.89 4.86
N ALA A 95 -8.02 -10.91 5.31
CA ALA A 95 -8.50 -9.81 4.47
C ALA A 95 -7.34 -8.96 3.93
N ALA A 96 -6.34 -8.65 4.77
CA ALA A 96 -5.15 -7.91 4.35
C ALA A 96 -4.35 -8.69 3.30
N GLU A 97 -4.15 -10.00 3.50
CA GLU A 97 -3.46 -10.85 2.54
C GLU A 97 -4.25 -11.00 1.23
N GLU A 98 -5.58 -11.02 1.27
CA GLU A 98 -6.39 -11.01 0.06
C GLU A 98 -6.19 -9.73 -0.76
N VAL A 99 -6.23 -8.57 -0.12
CA VAL A 99 -5.93 -7.27 -0.73
C VAL A 99 -4.53 -7.27 -1.33
N ALA A 100 -3.54 -7.70 -0.55
CA ALA A 100 -2.14 -7.77 -0.98
C ALA A 100 -1.99 -8.69 -2.20
N ARG A 101 -2.61 -9.87 -2.16
CA ARG A 101 -2.60 -10.85 -3.25
C ARG A 101 -3.23 -10.30 -4.51
N LYS A 102 -4.34 -9.57 -4.42
CA LYS A 102 -4.96 -8.87 -5.57
C LYS A 102 -3.98 -7.84 -6.16
N ARG A 103 -3.33 -7.04 -5.30
CA ARG A 103 -2.37 -6.01 -5.74
C ARG A 103 -1.11 -6.59 -6.39
N ARG A 104 -0.54 -7.66 -5.83
CA ARG A 104 0.68 -8.30 -6.36
C ARG A 104 0.54 -8.81 -7.79
N ARG A 105 -0.69 -9.10 -8.26
CA ARG A 105 -0.94 -9.54 -9.65
C ARG A 105 -0.60 -8.48 -10.69
N SER A 106 -0.63 -7.20 -10.33
CA SER A 106 -0.27 -6.12 -11.26
C SER A 106 1.23 -5.83 -11.30
N PHE A 107 2.01 -6.33 -10.34
CA PHE A 107 3.45 -6.11 -10.30
C PHE A 107 4.16 -6.77 -11.48
N ARG A 108 5.33 -6.23 -11.85
CA ARG A 108 6.14 -6.73 -12.96
C ARG A 108 7.59 -6.89 -12.53
N TRP A 109 8.23 -7.91 -13.06
CA TRP A 109 9.64 -8.17 -12.85
C TRP A 109 10.47 -7.39 -13.87
N CYS A 110 11.48 -6.65 -13.40
CA CYS A 110 12.45 -6.01 -14.30
C CYS A 110 13.65 -6.95 -14.50
N PRO A 111 13.96 -7.39 -15.73
CA PRO A 111 15.08 -8.29 -15.99
C PRO A 111 16.47 -7.66 -15.79
N VAL A 112 16.57 -6.32 -15.83
CA VAL A 112 17.85 -5.60 -15.72
C VAL A 112 18.29 -5.47 -14.26
N CYS A 113 17.45 -4.85 -13.41
CA CYS A 113 17.77 -4.69 -12.00
C CYS A 113 17.36 -5.89 -11.13
N ARG A 114 16.64 -6.86 -11.70
CA ARG A 114 16.15 -8.07 -11.00
C ARG A 114 15.33 -7.73 -9.76
N GLN A 115 14.39 -6.80 -9.91
CA GLN A 115 13.47 -6.38 -8.85
C GLN A 115 12.02 -6.50 -9.32
N VAL A 116 11.13 -6.78 -8.37
CA VAL A 116 9.68 -6.66 -8.56
C VAL A 116 9.31 -5.19 -8.41
N ASN A 117 8.64 -4.64 -9.41
CA ASN A 117 8.21 -3.25 -9.46
C ASN A 117 6.68 -3.18 -9.57
N ALA A 118 6.10 -2.14 -9.00
CA ALA A 118 4.70 -1.87 -9.22
C ALA A 118 4.46 -1.45 -10.68
N ARG A 119 3.24 -1.67 -11.17
CA ARG A 119 2.89 -1.52 -12.59
C ARG A 119 3.16 -0.11 -13.12
N GLU A 120 2.83 0.88 -12.30
CA GLU A 120 2.99 2.32 -12.52
C GLU A 120 4.46 2.77 -12.63
N HIS A 121 5.40 1.95 -12.16
CA HIS A 121 6.84 2.19 -12.27
C HIS A 121 7.50 1.32 -13.35
N VAL A 122 6.70 0.77 -14.27
CA VAL A 122 7.15 -0.09 -15.36
C VAL A 122 6.68 0.51 -16.66
N HIS A 123 7.61 0.77 -17.56
CA HIS A 123 7.33 1.34 -18.86
C HIS A 123 6.63 0.30 -19.76
N ASP A 124 5.50 0.69 -20.33
CA ASP A 124 4.58 -0.22 -21.01
C ASP A 124 5.20 -0.95 -22.20
N ASN A 125 5.97 -0.24 -23.03
CA ASN A 125 6.49 -0.81 -24.28
C ASN A 125 7.75 -1.67 -24.09
N THR A 126 8.46 -1.52 -22.97
CA THR A 126 9.76 -2.18 -22.75
C THR A 126 9.67 -3.25 -21.67
N GLY A 127 8.67 -3.19 -20.79
CA GLY A 127 8.55 -4.08 -19.63
C GLY A 127 9.65 -3.87 -18.58
N LEU A 128 10.49 -2.85 -18.75
CA LEU A 128 11.55 -2.48 -17.82
C LEU A 128 11.02 -1.48 -16.80
N CYS A 129 11.59 -1.47 -15.60
CA CYS A 129 11.27 -0.42 -14.63
C CYS A 129 11.76 0.94 -15.13
N MET A 130 11.05 1.99 -14.72
CA MET A 130 11.34 3.38 -15.09
C MET A 130 12.82 3.77 -14.93
N PRO A 131 13.49 3.51 -13.79
CA PRO A 131 14.92 3.82 -13.64
C PRO A 131 15.83 3.08 -14.63
N CYS A 132 15.51 1.83 -15.00
CA CYS A 132 16.30 1.08 -15.97
C CYS A 132 16.06 1.58 -17.40
N VAL A 133 14.83 1.97 -17.72
CA VAL A 133 14.50 2.57 -19.02
C VAL A 133 15.26 3.87 -19.21
N GLU A 134 15.21 4.78 -18.25
CA GLU A 134 15.92 6.06 -18.30
C GLU A 134 17.43 5.84 -18.47
N ARG A 135 18.00 4.93 -17.68
CA ARG A 135 19.45 4.69 -17.67
C ARG A 135 19.97 4.01 -18.93
N TYR A 136 19.27 3.02 -19.47
CA TYR A 136 19.79 2.15 -20.53
C TYR A 136 19.20 2.45 -21.91
N LEU A 137 18.03 3.10 -21.98
CA LEU A 137 17.35 3.44 -23.24
C LEU A 137 17.21 4.96 -23.44
N GLY A 138 17.51 5.78 -22.44
CA GLY A 138 17.45 7.24 -22.54
C GLY A 138 16.03 7.81 -22.66
N ILE A 139 15.00 7.02 -22.38
CA ILE A 139 13.60 7.46 -22.42
C ILE A 139 13.26 8.09 -21.07
N GLN A 140 12.88 9.37 -21.07
CA GLN A 140 12.37 10.08 -19.91
C GLN A 140 10.84 10.14 -19.94
N HIS A 141 10.23 10.20 -18.76
CA HIS A 141 8.79 10.45 -18.59
C HIS A 141 8.51 11.91 -18.24
#